data_AF-A0A920R1Y1-F1
#
_entry.id   AF-A0A920R1Y1-F1
#
_cell.length_a   1.000
_cell.length_b   1.000
_cell.length_c   1.000
_cell.angle_alpha   90.00
_cell.angle_beta   90.00
_cell.angle_gamma   90.00
#
_symmetry.space_group_name_H-M   'P 1'
#
loop_
_entity.id
_entity.type
_entity.pdbx_description
1 polymer ?
#
loop_
_entity_poly.entity_id
_entity_poly.type
_entity_poly.pdbx_seq_one_letter_code
_entity_poly.pdbx_strand_id
1 'polypeptide(L)'
;MNYPWVFDEMFRAAGSSLRQELQLNRVDPAIKFFWPDGETFQVSSDLTRLASECRRLDSGDTAGLFSFLHDARNKFSLSFDRLVSRNANSPLSWFAAAGLTNLPRLGLLRSMDSEIGRHFKNKRIRDAFGSYGMYLGGAPTDLPGIFSIIPFGEIEYGLWLPKGGMYSLIQAMQGTAERLGVEIVTGCPVKNIDTDSDRVTGITLQDGSFEPSQVVVSNVDVPTTMTRLVGASDIKRYRAPQMTPGVLTYYLAVDRELPELGHHSVFLPDDPGAMLTVN
;
A
#
# COMPACT_ATOMS: atom_id res chain seq x y z
N MET A 1 5.00 5.41 -6.70
CA MET A 1 5.79 4.44 -5.90
C MET A 1 6.37 5.14 -4.68
N ASN A 2 6.00 4.71 -3.48
CA ASN A 2 6.39 5.30 -2.18
C ASN A 2 7.48 4.51 -1.44
N TYR A 3 7.78 3.27 -1.87
CA TYR A 3 8.82 2.42 -1.28
C TYR A 3 9.81 1.89 -2.34
N PRO A 4 10.58 2.78 -3.01
CA PRO A 4 11.46 2.38 -4.10
C PRO A 4 12.51 1.33 -3.71
N TRP A 5 13.00 1.34 -2.47
CA TRP A 5 14.04 0.41 -2.03
C TRP A 5 13.59 -1.06 -2.04
N VAL A 6 12.30 -1.35 -1.89
CA VAL A 6 11.76 -2.73 -1.97
C VAL A 6 12.00 -3.30 -3.36
N PHE A 7 11.75 -2.51 -4.41
CA PHE A 7 12.05 -2.92 -5.78
C PHE A 7 13.54 -2.93 -6.05
N ASP A 8 14.32 -2.03 -5.47
CA ASP A 8 15.78 -2.03 -5.56
C ASP A 8 16.39 -3.30 -4.94
N GLU A 9 15.89 -3.76 -3.79
CA GLU A 9 16.28 -5.02 -3.17
C GLU A 9 15.96 -6.23 -4.06
N MET A 10 14.76 -6.26 -4.66
CA MET A 10 14.37 -7.29 -5.62
C MET A 10 15.30 -7.30 -6.85
N PHE A 11 15.55 -6.14 -7.47
CA PHE A 11 16.46 -6.05 -8.62
C PHE A 11 17.90 -6.44 -8.25
N ARG A 12 18.37 -6.08 -7.05
CA ARG A 12 19.67 -6.52 -6.52
C ARG A 12 19.75 -8.02 -6.34
N ALA A 13 18.71 -8.66 -5.82
CA ALA A 13 18.63 -10.11 -5.71
C ALA A 13 18.71 -10.80 -7.08
N ALA A 14 18.25 -10.12 -8.13
CA ALA A 14 18.35 -10.55 -9.52
C ALA A 14 19.65 -10.12 -10.24
N GLY A 15 20.62 -9.54 -9.53
CA GLY A 15 21.90 -9.10 -10.11
C GLY A 15 21.86 -7.76 -10.86
N SER A 16 20.82 -6.94 -10.65
CA SER A 16 20.66 -5.60 -11.21
C SER A 16 20.44 -4.54 -10.09
N SER A 17 19.84 -3.40 -10.43
CA SER A 17 19.40 -2.37 -9.48
C SER A 17 18.23 -1.57 -10.06
N LEU A 18 17.44 -0.96 -9.19
CA LEU A 18 16.29 -0.15 -9.62
C LEU A 18 16.69 0.96 -10.58
N ARG A 19 17.86 1.57 -10.36
CA ARG A 19 18.38 2.66 -11.20
C ARG A 19 18.87 2.20 -12.57
N GLN A 20 19.28 0.95 -12.70
CA GLN A 20 19.66 0.38 -14.00
C GLN A 20 18.41 0.05 -14.82
N GLU A 21 17.35 -0.40 -14.18
CA GLU A 21 16.13 -0.84 -14.86
C GLU A 21 15.13 0.31 -15.10
N LEU A 22 15.12 1.34 -14.25
CA LEU A 22 14.11 2.40 -14.30
C LEU A 22 14.70 3.80 -14.10
N GLN A 23 14.22 4.74 -14.91
CA GLN A 23 14.32 6.16 -14.63
C GLN A 23 13.11 6.60 -13.79
N LEU A 24 13.36 7.10 -12.59
CA LEU A 24 12.31 7.58 -11.69
C LEU A 24 12.29 9.11 -11.63
N ASN A 25 11.11 9.68 -11.82
CA ASN A 25 10.84 11.09 -11.62
C ASN A 25 10.21 11.29 -10.25
N ARG A 26 10.72 12.24 -9.47
CA ARG A 26 10.07 12.64 -8.21
C ARG A 26 8.80 13.43 -8.54
N VAL A 27 7.72 13.11 -7.85
CA VAL A 27 6.45 13.83 -7.92
C VAL A 27 6.34 14.68 -6.64
N ASP A 28 6.30 16.00 -6.82
CA ASP A 28 6.17 16.95 -5.71
C ASP A 28 5.32 18.17 -6.15
N PRO A 29 4.23 18.53 -5.42
CA PRO A 29 3.68 17.83 -4.26
C PRO A 29 3.24 16.41 -4.60
N ALA A 30 3.33 15.50 -3.63
CA ALA A 30 2.99 14.10 -3.81
C ALA A 30 1.48 13.90 -4.02
N ILE A 31 0.68 14.65 -3.26
CA ILE A 31 -0.78 14.67 -3.34
C ILE A 31 -1.30 16.07 -3.03
N LYS A 32 -2.40 16.45 -3.69
CA LYS A 32 -3.15 17.67 -3.41
C LYS A 32 -4.59 17.32 -3.04
N PHE A 33 -5.03 17.80 -1.89
CA PHE A 33 -6.38 17.64 -1.39
C PHE A 33 -7.23 18.87 -1.73
N PHE A 34 -8.51 18.63 -2.00
CA PHE A 34 -9.51 19.64 -2.30
C PHE A 34 -10.75 19.42 -1.43
N TRP A 35 -11.27 20.50 -0.85
CA TRP A 35 -12.55 20.53 -0.16
C TRP A 35 -13.61 21.26 -0.99
N PRO A 36 -14.91 21.00 -0.75
CA PRO A 36 -16.00 21.63 -1.52
C PRO A 36 -16.08 23.15 -1.37
N ASP A 37 -15.55 23.69 -0.28
CA ASP A 37 -15.45 25.13 -0.02
C ASP A 37 -14.29 25.83 -0.77
N GLY A 38 -13.52 25.07 -1.55
CA GLY A 38 -12.39 25.56 -2.34
C GLY A 38 -11.06 25.58 -1.57
N GLU A 39 -11.02 25.18 -0.30
CA GLU A 39 -9.77 25.01 0.43
C GLU A 39 -8.95 23.87 -0.19
N THR A 40 -7.62 23.99 -0.11
CA THR A 40 -6.70 22.93 -0.55
C THR A 40 -5.65 22.62 0.51
N PHE A 41 -4.99 21.47 0.38
CA PHE A 41 -3.82 21.12 1.18
C PHE A 41 -2.85 20.29 0.35
N GLN A 42 -1.57 20.65 0.33
CA GLN A 42 -0.55 19.94 -0.44
C GLN A 42 0.40 19.18 0.47
N VAL A 43 0.54 17.88 0.23
CA VAL A 43 1.55 17.07 0.92
C VAL A 43 2.79 17.00 0.05
N SER A 44 3.89 17.48 0.60
CA SER A 44 5.20 17.50 -0.05
C SER A 44 6.19 16.73 0.79
N SER A 45 7.17 16.11 0.11
CA SER A 45 8.34 15.53 0.77
C SER A 45 9.45 16.56 0.99
N ASP A 46 9.25 17.81 0.58
CA ASP A 46 9.99 18.97 1.07
C ASP A 46 9.32 19.46 2.37
N LEU A 47 9.96 19.19 3.50
CA LEU A 47 9.44 19.55 4.83
C LEU A 47 9.24 21.05 5.01
N THR A 48 9.98 21.89 4.29
CA THR A 48 9.80 23.35 4.35
C THR A 48 8.47 23.75 3.71
N ARG A 49 8.14 23.14 2.57
CA ARG A 49 6.86 23.35 1.88
C ARG A 49 5.70 22.79 2.70
N LEU A 50 5.84 21.57 3.20
CA LEU A 50 4.80 20.94 4.01
C LEU A 50 4.55 21.71 5.32
N ALA A 51 5.59 22.15 6.02
CA ALA A 51 5.43 22.98 7.22
C ALA A 51 4.74 24.32 6.92
N SER A 52 5.02 24.91 5.76
CA SER A 52 4.36 26.14 5.31
C SER A 52 2.88 25.91 5.01
N GLU A 53 2.53 24.79 4.37
CA GLU A 53 1.14 24.38 4.12
C GLU A 53 0.38 24.11 5.42
N CYS A 54 0.99 23.40 6.39
CA CYS A 54 0.39 23.22 7.71
C CYS A 54 0.12 24.56 8.39
N ARG A 55 1.10 25.49 8.36
CA ARG A 55 0.97 26.82 8.97
C ARG A 55 -0.12 27.66 8.32
N ARG A 56 -0.31 27.53 7.00
CA ARG A 56 -1.36 28.24 6.25
C ARG A 56 -2.75 27.85 6.73
N LEU A 57 -2.96 26.57 7.06
CA LEU A 57 -4.23 26.08 7.59
C LEU A 57 -4.38 26.31 9.10
N ASP A 58 -3.32 26.11 9.87
CA ASP A 58 -3.27 26.42 11.31
C ASP A 58 -1.83 26.70 11.76
N SER A 59 -1.60 27.92 12.23
CA SER A 59 -0.29 28.37 12.71
C SER A 59 0.29 27.49 13.85
N GLY A 60 -0.55 26.82 14.64
CA GLY A 60 -0.14 25.92 15.71
C GLY A 60 0.33 24.54 15.24
N ASP A 61 -0.04 24.13 14.02
CA ASP A 61 0.16 22.76 13.54
C ASP A 61 1.54 22.51 12.92
N THR A 62 2.43 23.51 12.86
CA THR A 62 3.84 23.28 12.51
C THR A 62 4.55 22.40 13.55
N ALA A 63 4.32 22.64 14.85
CA ALA A 63 4.84 21.77 15.91
C ALA A 63 4.18 20.39 15.88
N GLY A 64 2.90 20.37 15.52
CA GLY A 64 2.13 19.15 15.24
C GLY A 64 2.79 18.27 14.19
N LEU A 65 3.18 18.86 13.06
CA LEU A 65 3.87 18.16 11.97
C LEU A 65 5.14 17.46 12.45
N PHE A 66 6.04 18.16 13.13
CA PHE A 66 7.29 17.54 13.59
C PHE A 66 7.05 16.47 14.67
N SER A 67 6.06 16.69 15.54
CA SER A 67 5.62 15.69 16.53
C SER A 67 5.09 14.43 15.83
N PHE A 68 4.25 14.60 14.81
CA PHE A 68 3.71 13.51 14.00
C PHE A 68 4.82 12.74 13.27
N LEU A 69 5.74 13.43 12.60
CA LEU A 69 6.84 12.79 11.87
C LEU A 69 7.78 12.01 12.81
N HIS A 70 8.04 12.54 14.01
CA HIS A 70 8.85 11.82 15.00
C HIS A 70 8.17 10.53 15.45
N ASP A 71 6.89 10.62 15.82
CA ASP A 71 6.11 9.48 16.29
C ASP A 71 5.90 8.42 15.18
N ALA A 72 5.53 8.86 13.97
CA ALA A 72 5.37 7.99 12.81
C ALA A 72 6.68 7.34 12.38
N ARG A 73 7.83 8.04 12.44
CA ARG A 73 9.15 7.43 12.18
C ARG A 73 9.45 6.29 13.15
N ASN A 74 9.20 6.50 14.45
CA ASN A 74 9.42 5.47 15.47
C ASN A 74 8.54 4.24 15.21
N LYS A 75 7.26 4.43 14.86
CA LYS A 75 6.36 3.34 14.46
C LYS A 75 6.84 2.65 13.19
N PHE A 76 7.21 3.41 12.17
CA PHE A 76 7.65 2.90 10.87
C PHE A 76 8.87 2.00 11.02
N SER A 77 9.91 2.45 11.74
CA SER A 77 11.10 1.63 12.02
C SER A 77 10.71 0.35 12.75
N LEU A 78 9.88 0.43 13.79
CA LEU A 78 9.44 -0.74 14.53
C LEU A 78 8.65 -1.73 13.65
N SER A 79 7.77 -1.22 12.80
CA SER A 79 6.97 -2.03 11.87
C SER A 79 7.82 -2.71 10.82
N PHE A 80 8.68 -1.97 10.13
CA PHE A 80 9.53 -2.55 9.07
C PHE A 80 10.59 -3.50 9.64
N ASP A 81 11.26 -3.13 10.73
CA ASP A 81 12.36 -3.92 11.29
C ASP A 81 11.87 -5.21 11.95
N ARG A 82 10.68 -5.19 12.57
CA ARG A 82 10.23 -6.31 13.42
C ARG A 82 9.00 -7.04 12.93
N LEU A 83 8.16 -6.43 12.10
CA LEU A 83 6.85 -6.97 11.74
C LEU A 83 6.79 -7.35 10.27
N VAL A 84 7.18 -6.45 9.36
CA VAL A 84 7.11 -6.68 7.90
C VAL A 84 8.18 -7.66 7.43
N SER A 85 9.39 -7.59 8.01
CA SER A 85 10.51 -8.45 7.64
C SER A 85 10.42 -9.88 8.18
N ARG A 86 9.31 -10.26 8.85
CA ARG A 86 9.16 -11.54 9.53
C ARG A 86 7.83 -12.20 9.21
N ASN A 87 7.89 -13.50 8.92
CA ASN A 87 6.70 -14.33 8.87
C ASN A 87 6.17 -14.53 10.29
N ALA A 88 4.93 -14.13 10.55
CA ALA A 88 4.24 -14.38 11.81
C ALA A 88 3.07 -15.35 11.57
N ASN A 89 3.20 -16.56 12.09
CA ASN A 89 2.21 -17.63 11.88
C ASN A 89 1.10 -17.63 12.95
N SER A 90 1.13 -16.68 13.89
CA SER A 90 0.09 -16.49 14.91
C SER A 90 0.11 -15.07 15.49
N PRO A 91 -1.03 -14.57 16.03
CA PRO A 91 -1.06 -13.29 16.75
C PRO A 91 -0.05 -13.22 17.89
N LEU A 92 0.15 -14.32 18.63
CA LEU A 92 1.12 -14.37 19.73
C LEU A 92 2.56 -14.18 19.23
N SER A 93 2.93 -14.84 18.12
CA SER A 93 4.24 -14.66 17.49
C SER A 93 4.45 -13.23 16.98
N TRP A 94 3.37 -12.59 16.50
CA TRP A 94 3.39 -11.20 16.07
C TRP A 94 3.60 -10.23 17.24
N PHE A 95 2.86 -10.40 18.35
CA PHE A 95 3.04 -9.60 19.56
C PHE A 95 4.42 -9.80 20.20
N ALA A 96 4.94 -11.03 20.20
CA ALA A 96 6.29 -11.32 20.65
C ALA A 96 7.34 -10.61 19.78
N ALA A 97 7.15 -10.60 18.46
CA ALA A 97 8.04 -9.92 17.52
C ALA A 97 8.04 -8.39 17.70
N ALA A 98 6.87 -7.79 17.94
CA ALA A 98 6.74 -6.36 18.25
C ALA A 98 7.52 -5.99 19.54
N GLY A 99 7.53 -6.89 20.51
CA GLY A 99 8.08 -6.69 21.85
C GLY A 99 7.07 -5.96 22.73
N LEU A 100 6.73 -6.57 23.87
CA LEU A 100 5.67 -6.09 24.77
C LEU A 100 5.85 -4.63 25.23
N THR A 101 7.11 -4.17 25.38
CA THR A 101 7.45 -2.80 25.77
C THR A 101 7.19 -1.76 24.69
N ASN A 102 7.05 -2.17 23.43
CA ASN A 102 6.83 -1.27 22.30
C ASN A 102 5.36 -1.22 21.86
N LEU A 103 4.51 -2.15 22.32
CA LEU A 103 3.10 -2.19 21.94
C LEU A 103 2.33 -0.89 22.23
N PRO A 104 2.55 -0.18 23.36
CA PRO A 104 1.87 1.09 23.58
C PRO A 104 2.26 2.18 22.56
N ARG A 105 3.49 2.11 22.02
CA ARG A 105 4.01 3.07 21.03
C ARG A 105 3.43 2.87 19.64
N LEU A 106 2.95 1.66 19.34
CA LEU A 106 2.31 1.35 18.06
C LEU A 106 0.91 1.97 17.93
N GLY A 107 0.30 2.47 19.01
CA GLY A 107 -1.03 3.06 18.95
C GLY A 107 -2.14 2.08 18.59
N LEU A 108 -1.94 0.77 18.83
CA LEU A 108 -2.89 -0.29 18.45
C LEU A 108 -4.26 -0.20 19.12
N LEU A 109 -4.34 0.48 20.27
CA LEU A 109 -5.59 0.66 21.04
C LEU A 109 -6.36 1.93 20.65
N ARG A 110 -5.87 2.69 19.67
CA ARG A 110 -6.47 3.93 19.18
C ARG A 110 -6.80 3.78 17.70
N SER A 111 -7.79 4.52 17.23
CA SER A 111 -8.00 4.66 15.80
C SER A 111 -6.90 5.52 15.15
N MET A 112 -6.72 5.37 13.85
CA MET A 112 -5.81 6.19 13.04
C MET A 112 -6.21 7.66 13.11
N ASP A 113 -7.51 7.99 13.07
CA ASP A 113 -7.99 9.36 13.28
C ASP A 113 -7.60 9.89 14.68
N SER A 114 -7.84 9.12 15.73
CA SER A 114 -7.47 9.50 17.10
C SER A 114 -5.97 9.70 17.24
N GLU A 115 -5.18 8.88 16.56
CA GLU A 115 -3.72 8.96 16.59
C GLU A 115 -3.21 10.22 15.87
N ILE A 116 -3.75 10.54 14.69
CA ILE A 116 -3.43 11.77 13.95
C ILE A 116 -3.88 13.02 14.73
N GLY A 117 -5.06 12.97 15.36
CA GLY A 117 -5.63 14.06 16.16
C GLY A 117 -4.81 14.43 17.41
N ARG A 118 -3.86 13.59 17.84
CA ARG A 118 -2.90 13.93 18.90
C ARG A 118 -1.87 14.98 18.46
N HIS A 119 -1.67 15.11 17.15
CA HIS A 119 -0.64 15.96 16.58
C HIS A 119 -1.23 17.21 15.92
N PHE A 120 -2.40 17.09 15.30
CA PHE A 120 -3.02 18.18 14.53
C PHE A 120 -4.35 18.58 15.14
N LYS A 121 -4.54 19.89 15.36
CA LYS A 121 -5.84 20.42 15.79
C LYS A 121 -6.73 20.72 14.60
N ASN A 122 -6.16 21.15 13.48
CA ASN A 122 -6.92 21.47 12.29
C ASN A 122 -7.58 20.22 11.69
N LYS A 123 -8.92 20.25 11.56
CA LYS A 123 -9.70 19.14 11.01
C LYS A 123 -9.26 18.76 9.59
N ARG A 124 -8.94 19.73 8.74
CA ARG A 124 -8.58 19.46 7.34
C ARG A 124 -7.24 18.73 7.22
N ILE A 125 -6.26 19.05 8.07
CA ILE A 125 -5.00 18.30 8.12
C ILE A 125 -5.25 16.86 8.60
N ARG A 126 -6.10 16.68 9.61
CA ARG A 126 -6.51 15.36 10.10
C ARG A 126 -7.23 14.55 9.01
N ASP A 127 -8.17 15.16 8.31
CA ASP A 127 -8.93 14.55 7.21
C ASP A 127 -7.97 14.14 6.07
N ALA A 128 -7.04 15.01 5.67
CA ALA A 128 -6.07 14.73 4.63
C ALA A 128 -5.18 13.52 4.96
N PHE A 129 -4.57 13.50 6.15
CA PHE A 129 -3.76 12.34 6.55
C PHE A 129 -4.59 11.10 6.87
N GLY A 130 -5.80 11.26 7.42
CA GLY A 130 -6.73 10.17 7.67
C GLY A 130 -7.23 9.52 6.38
N SER A 131 -7.33 10.28 5.29
CA SER A 131 -7.77 9.78 3.97
C SER A 131 -6.83 8.71 3.40
N TYR A 132 -5.57 8.62 3.87
CA TYR A 132 -4.68 7.50 3.52
C TYR A 132 -5.21 6.14 4.01
N GLY A 133 -6.20 6.12 4.92
CA GLY A 133 -6.95 4.90 5.24
C GLY A 133 -7.61 4.24 4.01
N MET A 134 -7.94 5.02 2.98
CA MET A 134 -8.44 4.51 1.69
C MET A 134 -7.48 3.48 1.06
N TYR A 135 -6.16 3.64 1.22
CA TYR A 135 -5.18 2.68 0.70
C TYR A 135 -5.28 1.29 1.35
N LEU A 136 -5.92 1.21 2.53
CA LEU A 136 -6.18 -0.02 3.26
C LEU A 136 -7.64 -0.48 3.11
N GLY A 137 -8.46 0.25 2.35
CA GLY A 137 -9.88 -0.05 2.17
C GLY A 137 -10.71 0.11 3.46
N GLY A 138 -10.30 0.97 4.40
CA GLY A 138 -10.99 1.14 5.68
C GLY A 138 -11.01 2.59 6.16
N ALA A 139 -12.04 2.93 6.95
CA ALA A 139 -12.15 4.25 7.56
C ALA A 139 -11.02 4.49 8.58
N PRO A 140 -10.47 5.72 8.68
CA PRO A 140 -9.45 6.02 9.68
C PRO A 140 -9.94 5.86 11.12
N THR A 141 -11.25 5.84 11.35
CA THR A 141 -11.87 5.52 12.64
C THR A 141 -11.79 4.03 13.00
N ASP A 142 -11.73 3.17 12.00
CA ASP A 142 -11.75 1.70 12.17
C ASP A 142 -10.34 1.10 12.07
N LEU A 143 -9.42 1.82 11.42
CA LEU A 143 -8.03 1.43 11.29
C LEU A 143 -7.25 1.73 12.57
N PRO A 144 -6.44 0.79 13.08
CA PRO A 144 -5.53 1.04 14.20
C PRO A 144 -4.52 2.18 13.95
N GLY A 145 -4.13 2.89 15.02
CA GLY A 145 -3.23 4.04 15.00
C GLY A 145 -1.86 3.79 14.37
N ILE A 146 -1.41 2.53 14.31
CA ILE A 146 -0.18 2.13 13.63
C ILE A 146 -0.18 2.53 12.15
N PHE A 147 -1.36 2.61 11.50
CA PHE A 147 -1.47 2.96 10.09
C PHE A 147 -1.25 4.46 9.79
N SER A 148 -1.01 5.29 10.81
CA SER A 148 -0.45 6.63 10.65
C SER A 148 0.93 6.65 9.96
N ILE A 149 1.61 5.50 9.87
CA ILE A 149 2.86 5.35 9.11
C ILE A 149 2.70 5.51 7.60
N ILE A 150 1.49 5.35 7.05
CA ILE A 150 1.26 5.37 5.60
C ILE A 150 1.54 6.76 5.01
N PRO A 151 0.91 7.86 5.48
CA PRO A 151 1.26 9.20 5.02
C PRO A 151 2.71 9.57 5.33
N PHE A 152 3.27 9.08 6.45
CA PHE A 152 4.68 9.28 6.78
C PHE A 152 5.62 8.71 5.71
N GLY A 153 5.34 7.51 5.19
CA GLY A 153 6.15 6.89 4.14
C GLY A 153 6.28 7.79 2.91
N GLU A 154 5.20 8.43 2.48
CA GLU A 154 5.23 9.34 1.34
C GLU A 154 5.95 10.67 1.65
N ILE A 155 5.78 11.21 2.86
CA ILE A 155 6.46 12.44 3.28
C ILE A 155 7.98 12.21 3.39
N GLU A 156 8.40 11.11 4.02
CA GLU A 156 9.80 10.82 4.31
C GLU A 156 10.56 10.40 3.05
N TYR A 157 9.99 9.47 2.27
CA TYR A 157 10.70 8.85 1.16
C TYR A 157 10.32 9.44 -0.21
N GLY A 158 9.29 10.29 -0.24
CA GLY A 158 8.78 10.91 -1.45
C GLY A 158 7.96 9.96 -2.31
N LEU A 159 7.32 10.55 -3.32
CA LEU A 159 6.58 9.84 -4.33
C LEU A 159 7.37 9.82 -5.64
N TRP A 160 7.52 8.62 -6.22
CA TRP A 160 8.30 8.40 -7.43
C TRP A 160 7.45 7.78 -8.53
N LEU A 161 7.53 8.34 -9.74
CA LEU A 161 6.86 7.84 -10.93
C LEU A 161 7.92 7.35 -11.93
N PRO A 162 7.85 6.08 -12.38
CA PRO A 162 8.69 5.62 -13.48
C PRO A 162 8.39 6.40 -14.76
N LYS A 163 9.44 6.79 -15.49
CA LYS A 163 9.29 7.34 -16.83
C LYS A 163 8.60 6.32 -17.74
N GLY A 164 7.55 6.73 -18.44
CA GLY A 164 6.66 5.82 -19.18
C GLY A 164 5.44 5.35 -18.39
N GLY A 165 5.33 5.73 -17.12
CA GLY A 165 4.21 5.39 -16.25
C GLY A 165 4.48 4.11 -15.44
N MET A 166 3.50 3.73 -14.61
CA MET A 166 3.66 2.59 -13.71
C MET A 166 3.86 1.25 -14.42
N TYR A 167 3.37 1.09 -15.66
CA TYR A 167 3.55 -0.15 -16.42
C TYR A 167 5.02 -0.42 -16.78
N SER A 168 5.86 0.62 -16.86
CA SER A 168 7.30 0.45 -17.09
C SER A 168 8.00 -0.36 -16.01
N LEU A 169 7.50 -0.33 -14.75
CA LEU A 169 7.99 -1.20 -13.70
C LEU A 169 7.73 -2.68 -13.99
N ILE A 170 6.55 -2.99 -14.52
CA ILE A 170 6.20 -4.37 -14.93
C ILE A 170 7.09 -4.83 -16.07
N GLN A 171 7.33 -3.97 -17.06
CA GLN A 171 8.22 -4.27 -18.18
C GLN A 171 9.67 -4.52 -17.72
N ALA A 172 10.17 -3.72 -16.78
CA ALA A 172 11.48 -3.91 -16.17
C ALA A 172 11.59 -5.24 -15.40
N MET A 173 10.56 -5.58 -14.62
CA MET A 173 10.48 -6.86 -13.92
C MET A 173 10.45 -8.05 -14.89
N GLN A 174 9.63 -7.96 -15.93
CA GLN A 174 9.54 -8.97 -16.99
C GLN A 174 10.91 -9.17 -17.65
N GLY A 175 11.54 -8.10 -18.14
CA GLY A 175 12.84 -8.20 -18.81
C GLY A 175 13.95 -8.73 -17.88
N THR A 176 13.85 -8.45 -16.59
CA THR A 176 14.79 -9.01 -15.59
C THR A 176 14.58 -10.51 -15.41
N ALA A 177 13.32 -10.96 -15.29
CA ALA A 177 12.99 -12.38 -15.17
C ALA A 177 13.43 -13.17 -16.42
N GLU A 178 13.15 -12.65 -17.62
CA GLU A 178 13.55 -13.27 -18.89
C GLU A 178 15.08 -13.41 -19.00
N ARG A 179 15.86 -12.40 -18.56
CA ARG A 179 17.33 -12.48 -18.52
C ARG A 179 17.85 -13.55 -17.55
N LEU A 180 17.09 -13.89 -16.53
CA LEU A 180 17.39 -15.00 -15.62
C LEU A 180 16.91 -16.36 -16.15
N GLY A 181 16.34 -16.40 -17.35
CA GLY A 181 15.82 -17.63 -17.97
C GLY A 181 14.43 -18.04 -17.50
N VAL A 182 13.68 -17.13 -16.86
CA VAL A 182 12.28 -17.39 -16.51
C VAL A 182 11.43 -17.35 -17.78
N GLU A 183 10.64 -18.39 -17.99
CA GLU A 183 9.63 -18.44 -19.04
C GLU A 183 8.32 -17.81 -18.56
N ILE A 184 7.79 -16.87 -19.34
CA ILE A 184 6.51 -16.20 -19.06
C ILE A 184 5.51 -16.59 -20.14
N VAL A 185 4.55 -17.42 -19.75
CA VAL A 185 3.50 -17.90 -20.66
C VAL A 185 2.20 -17.14 -20.38
N THR A 186 1.66 -16.49 -21.41
CA THR A 186 0.41 -15.71 -21.33
C THR A 186 -0.70 -16.37 -22.13
N GLY A 187 -1.96 -16.05 -21.83
CA GLY A 187 -3.10 -16.66 -22.53
C GLY A 187 -3.34 -18.13 -22.14
N CYS A 188 -2.77 -18.55 -21.00
CA CYS A 188 -2.86 -19.91 -20.46
C CYS A 188 -3.55 -19.90 -19.08
N PRO A 189 -4.89 -19.79 -19.01
CA PRO A 189 -5.57 -19.77 -17.72
C PRO A 189 -5.40 -21.12 -17.00
N VAL A 190 -4.94 -21.07 -15.75
CA VAL A 190 -4.87 -22.25 -14.89
C VAL A 190 -6.27 -22.65 -14.45
N LYS A 191 -6.60 -23.93 -14.63
CA LYS A 191 -7.88 -24.51 -14.20
C LYS A 191 -7.76 -25.03 -12.77
N ASN A 192 -6.79 -25.90 -12.50
CA ASN A 192 -6.57 -26.52 -11.20
C ASN A 192 -5.09 -26.50 -10.81
N ILE A 193 -4.84 -26.48 -9.50
CA ILE A 193 -3.57 -26.84 -8.88
C ILE A 193 -3.75 -28.27 -8.38
N ASP A 194 -3.05 -29.21 -9.00
CA ASP A 194 -3.25 -30.63 -8.74
C ASP A 194 -2.43 -31.08 -7.54
N THR A 195 -3.04 -31.88 -6.67
CA THR A 195 -2.42 -32.43 -5.47
C THR A 195 -2.61 -33.94 -5.41
N ASP A 196 -1.63 -34.60 -4.81
CA ASP A 196 -1.74 -35.99 -4.34
C ASP A 196 -1.46 -35.99 -2.84
N SER A 197 -2.48 -36.33 -2.06
CA SER A 197 -2.47 -36.27 -0.60
C SER A 197 -2.11 -34.86 -0.08
N ASP A 198 -0.93 -34.66 0.50
CA ASP A 198 -0.46 -33.39 1.05
C ASP A 198 0.59 -32.69 0.17
N ARG A 199 0.77 -33.14 -1.08
CA ARG A 199 1.80 -32.63 -2.00
C ARG A 199 1.20 -32.14 -3.31
N VAL A 200 1.73 -31.04 -3.82
CA VAL A 200 1.42 -30.57 -5.18
C VAL A 200 2.13 -31.45 -6.21
N THR A 201 1.45 -31.71 -7.32
CA THR A 201 1.98 -32.50 -8.44
C THR A 201 2.12 -31.69 -9.72
N GLY A 202 1.38 -30.59 -9.85
CA GLY A 202 1.46 -29.69 -11.00
C GLY A 202 0.27 -28.75 -11.10
N ILE A 203 0.03 -28.27 -12.31
CA ILE A 203 -1.15 -27.49 -12.66
C ILE A 203 -1.80 -28.07 -13.92
N THR A 204 -3.13 -28.04 -13.94
CA THR A 204 -3.92 -28.33 -15.14
C THR A 204 -4.41 -27.02 -15.74
N LEU A 205 -4.18 -26.80 -17.02
CA LEU A 205 -4.66 -25.62 -17.74
C LEU A 205 -6.11 -25.78 -18.22
N GLN A 206 -6.75 -24.68 -18.64
CA GLN A 206 -8.13 -24.73 -19.12
C GLN A 206 -8.35 -25.58 -20.39
N ASP A 207 -7.34 -25.71 -21.24
CA ASP A 207 -7.37 -26.57 -22.42
C ASP A 207 -7.20 -28.07 -22.10
N GLY A 208 -6.93 -28.40 -20.83
CA GLY A 208 -6.73 -29.76 -20.34
C GLY A 208 -5.28 -30.24 -20.36
N SER A 209 -4.33 -29.42 -20.78
CA SER A 209 -2.91 -29.76 -20.65
C SER A 209 -2.50 -29.81 -19.18
N PHE A 210 -1.47 -30.61 -18.88
CA PHE A 210 -0.94 -30.78 -17.54
C PHE A 210 0.54 -30.41 -17.51
N GLU A 211 0.90 -29.49 -16.62
CA GLU A 211 2.26 -29.03 -16.39
C GLU A 211 2.75 -29.55 -15.03
N PRO A 212 3.65 -30.56 -15.01
CA PRO A 212 4.14 -31.12 -13.76
C PRO A 212 5.02 -30.13 -13.00
N SER A 213 4.79 -30.01 -11.69
CA SER A 213 5.64 -29.19 -10.82
C SER A 213 5.66 -29.70 -9.38
N GLN A 214 6.82 -29.61 -8.76
CA GLN A 214 7.01 -29.93 -7.34
C GLN A 214 6.64 -28.78 -6.41
N VAL A 215 6.55 -27.56 -6.95
CA VAL A 215 6.25 -26.34 -6.19
C VAL A 215 5.37 -25.44 -7.04
N VAL A 216 4.25 -25.00 -6.47
CA VAL A 216 3.36 -24.00 -7.10
C VAL A 216 3.24 -22.82 -6.16
N VAL A 217 3.55 -21.63 -6.67
CA VAL A 217 3.33 -20.36 -5.97
C VAL A 217 2.19 -19.64 -6.66
N SER A 218 1.02 -19.62 -6.02
CA SER A 218 -0.14 -18.89 -6.53
C SER A 218 -0.10 -17.44 -6.04
N ASN A 219 -0.04 -16.50 -6.99
CA ASN A 219 -0.26 -15.08 -6.73
C ASN A 219 -1.71 -14.64 -7.06
N VAL A 220 -2.62 -15.61 -7.22
CA VAL A 220 -4.07 -15.36 -7.28
C VAL A 220 -4.59 -15.16 -5.85
N ASP A 221 -5.68 -14.43 -5.67
CA ASP A 221 -6.25 -14.22 -4.33
C ASP A 221 -6.51 -15.55 -3.61
N VAL A 222 -6.32 -15.54 -2.28
CA VAL A 222 -6.44 -16.75 -1.45
C VAL A 222 -7.82 -17.40 -1.57
N PRO A 223 -8.96 -16.67 -1.51
CA PRO A 223 -10.26 -17.27 -1.76
C PRO A 223 -10.34 -18.06 -3.07
N THR A 224 -9.95 -17.46 -4.19
CA THR A 224 -9.99 -18.12 -5.50
C THR A 224 -9.04 -19.29 -5.56
N THR A 225 -7.80 -19.14 -5.07
CA THR A 225 -6.82 -20.23 -5.02
C THR A 225 -7.37 -21.42 -4.25
N MET A 226 -7.89 -21.20 -3.03
CA MET A 226 -8.32 -22.27 -2.14
C MET A 226 -9.63 -22.93 -2.58
N THR A 227 -10.58 -22.15 -3.11
CA THR A 227 -11.91 -22.67 -3.44
C THR A 227 -12.04 -23.18 -4.87
N ARG A 228 -11.38 -22.52 -5.84
CA ARG A 228 -11.50 -22.83 -7.26
C ARG A 228 -10.32 -23.60 -7.82
N LEU A 229 -9.09 -23.22 -7.47
CA LEU A 229 -7.90 -23.84 -8.06
C LEU A 229 -7.49 -25.13 -7.34
N VAL A 230 -7.52 -25.15 -6.00
CA VAL A 230 -7.21 -26.37 -5.20
C VAL A 230 -8.46 -27.24 -4.98
N GLY A 231 -9.64 -26.61 -4.89
CA GLY A 231 -10.91 -27.30 -4.60
C GLY A 231 -11.19 -27.40 -3.10
N ALA A 232 -12.31 -26.83 -2.66
CA ALA A 232 -12.64 -26.64 -1.24
C ALA A 232 -12.83 -27.93 -0.42
N SER A 233 -13.03 -29.10 -1.06
CA SER A 233 -13.23 -30.39 -0.37
C SER A 233 -12.04 -30.80 0.50
N ASP A 234 -10.84 -30.31 0.18
CA ASP A 234 -9.61 -30.70 0.90
C ASP A 234 -9.20 -29.71 2.01
N ILE A 235 -9.88 -28.56 2.13
CA ILE A 235 -9.43 -27.47 3.01
C ILE A 235 -10.39 -27.26 4.19
N LYS A 236 -10.26 -28.11 5.21
CA LYS A 236 -11.01 -28.03 6.48
C LYS A 236 -10.77 -26.73 7.29
N ARG A 237 -9.90 -25.82 6.85
CA ARG A 237 -9.39 -24.68 7.63
C ARG A 237 -9.60 -23.31 6.97
N TYR A 238 -10.14 -23.22 5.76
CA TYR A 238 -10.31 -21.93 5.11
C TYR A 238 -11.50 -21.16 5.69
N ARG A 239 -11.24 -19.96 6.22
CA ARG A 239 -12.26 -18.97 6.57
C ARG A 239 -12.10 -17.81 5.61
N ALA A 240 -13.16 -17.49 4.88
CA ALA A 240 -13.14 -16.37 3.96
C ALA A 240 -12.84 -15.06 4.73
N PRO A 241 -11.85 -14.27 4.31
CA PRO A 241 -11.61 -12.96 4.89
C PRO A 241 -12.74 -12.01 4.52
N GLN A 242 -12.94 -10.98 5.33
CA GLN A 242 -13.76 -9.83 4.94
C GLN A 242 -13.05 -9.12 3.79
N MET A 243 -13.77 -8.90 2.69
CA MET A 243 -13.24 -8.20 1.52
C MET A 243 -13.25 -6.68 1.75
N THR A 244 -12.25 -5.98 1.24
CA THR A 244 -12.23 -4.52 1.20
C THR A 244 -13.17 -3.99 0.12
N PRO A 245 -13.58 -2.70 0.19
CA PRO A 245 -14.38 -2.07 -0.85
C PRO A 245 -13.74 -2.16 -2.23
N GLY A 246 -14.56 -2.36 -3.26
CA GLY A 246 -14.15 -2.25 -4.66
C GLY A 246 -13.99 -0.78 -5.09
N VAL A 247 -13.45 -0.58 -6.29
CA VAL A 247 -13.25 0.77 -6.87
C VAL A 247 -13.99 0.86 -8.20
N LEU A 248 -14.68 1.98 -8.41
CA LEU A 248 -15.24 2.36 -9.71
C LEU A 248 -14.28 3.36 -10.38
N THR A 249 -13.71 2.97 -11.52
CA THR A 249 -12.68 3.75 -12.21
C THR A 249 -13.20 4.23 -13.56
N TYR A 250 -13.02 5.53 -13.82
CA TYR A 250 -13.29 6.16 -15.13
C TYR A 250 -11.97 6.60 -15.76
N TYR A 251 -11.74 6.21 -17.02
CA TYR A 251 -10.62 6.69 -17.82
C TYR A 251 -11.14 7.77 -18.76
N LEU A 252 -10.84 9.03 -18.43
CA LEU A 252 -11.30 10.20 -19.17
C LEU A 252 -10.11 10.91 -19.80
N ALA A 253 -10.18 11.15 -21.11
CA ALA A 253 -9.25 12.03 -21.81
C ALA A 253 -9.83 13.44 -21.86
N VAL A 254 -9.01 14.43 -21.52
CA VAL A 254 -9.37 15.85 -21.54
C VAL A 254 -8.49 16.54 -22.58
N ASP A 255 -9.07 17.44 -23.38
CA ASP A 255 -8.42 18.12 -24.50
C ASP A 255 -7.74 19.45 -24.11
N ARG A 256 -7.61 19.69 -22.80
CA ARG A 256 -7.01 20.89 -22.20
C ARG A 256 -6.19 20.52 -20.98
N GLU A 257 -5.25 21.40 -20.64
CA GLU A 257 -4.52 21.34 -19.38
C GLU A 257 -5.42 21.78 -18.21
N LEU A 258 -5.13 21.20 -17.04
CA LEU A 258 -5.79 21.48 -15.76
C LEU A 258 -4.70 21.84 -14.73
N PRO A 259 -4.11 23.05 -14.82
CA PRO A 259 -2.97 23.46 -14.00
C PRO A 259 -3.26 23.48 -12.48
N GLU A 260 -4.54 23.51 -12.10
CA GLU A 260 -4.99 23.42 -10.73
C GLU A 260 -4.78 22.03 -10.10
N LEU A 261 -4.70 20.98 -10.91
CA LEU A 261 -4.55 19.59 -10.45
C LEU A 261 -3.08 19.21 -10.30
N GLY A 262 -2.79 18.50 -9.20
CA GLY A 262 -1.52 17.79 -9.06
C GLY A 262 -1.57 16.44 -9.77
N HIS A 263 -0.42 15.77 -9.90
CA HIS A 263 -0.35 14.40 -10.44
C HIS A 263 -1.30 13.44 -9.71
N HIS A 264 -1.37 13.56 -8.37
CA HIS A 264 -2.45 13.01 -7.57
C HIS A 264 -3.26 14.13 -6.95
N SER A 265 -4.56 14.09 -7.23
CA SER A 265 -5.55 15.03 -6.71
C SER A 265 -6.66 14.23 -6.04
N VAL A 266 -6.95 14.53 -4.78
CA VAL A 266 -8.01 13.88 -4.01
C VAL A 266 -9.04 14.91 -3.61
N PHE A 267 -10.28 14.66 -4.02
CA PHE A 267 -11.43 15.48 -3.67
C PHE A 267 -12.13 14.85 -2.48
N LEU A 268 -12.09 15.54 -1.34
CA LEU A 268 -12.73 15.10 -0.11
C LEU A 268 -14.18 15.62 -0.09
N PRO A 269 -15.15 14.84 0.42
CA PRO A 269 -16.51 15.29 0.65
C PRO A 269 -16.57 16.18 1.90
N ASP A 270 -17.74 16.76 2.16
CA ASP A 270 -17.98 17.60 3.35
C ASP A 270 -17.74 16.84 4.67
N ASP A 271 -18.03 15.53 4.70
CA ASP A 271 -17.70 14.64 5.82
C ASP A 271 -16.80 13.47 5.38
N PRO A 272 -15.47 13.65 5.42
CA PRO A 272 -14.51 12.60 5.08
C PRO A 272 -14.58 11.38 6.00
N GLY A 273 -15.07 11.53 7.23
CA GLY A 273 -15.20 10.43 8.20
C GLY A 273 -16.20 9.37 7.74
N ALA A 274 -17.18 9.75 6.92
CA ALA A 274 -18.19 8.87 6.36
C ALA A 274 -17.76 8.16 5.06
N MET A 275 -16.59 8.47 4.49
CA MET A 275 -16.21 7.96 3.15
C MET A 275 -16.01 6.44 3.08
N LEU A 276 -15.75 5.78 4.21
CA LEU A 276 -15.32 4.38 4.24
C LEU A 276 -15.99 3.58 5.37
N THR A 277 -17.01 4.13 6.02
CA THR A 277 -17.83 3.36 6.96
C THR A 277 -18.61 2.33 6.17
N VAL A 278 -18.19 1.07 6.25
CA VAL A 278 -18.92 -0.07 5.72
C VAL A 278 -20.05 -0.35 6.72
N ASN A 279 -21.30 -0.12 6.30
CA ASN A 279 -22.49 -0.53 7.07
C ASN A 279 -22.59 -2.06 7.16
#